data_AF-A0A2N1RKG6-F1
#
_entry.id   AF-A0A2N1RKG6-F1
#
_cell.length_a   1.000
_cell.length_b   1.000
_cell.length_c   1.000
_cell.angle_alpha   90.00
_cell.angle_beta   90.00
_cell.angle_gamma   90.00
#
_symmetry.space_group_name_H-M   'P 1'
#
loop_
_entity.id
_entity.type
_entity.pdbx_description
1 polymer ?
#
loop_
_entity_poly.entity_id
_entity_poly.type
_entity_poly.pdbx_seq_one_letter_code
_entity_poly.pdbx_strand_id
1 'polypeptide(L)'
;MISQKECLRLARLSLYNRHMEFLVLAFNSTHTAMHAQHILSAVDIAYAVMPAPAEITADCGIALKLEPKDGPKAHEALVQALGNTSAWHIHHAILKGTNLHITQPSWLSQPDSQTAAI
;
A
#
# COMPACT_ATOMS: atom_id res chain seq x y z
N MET A 1 26.84 19.90 -22.33
CA MET A 1 26.17 18.65 -22.77
C MET A 1 26.62 17.55 -21.83
N ILE A 2 25.72 17.00 -21.02
CA ILE A 2 26.04 15.93 -20.07
C ILE A 2 26.29 14.65 -20.89
N SER A 3 27.41 13.97 -20.64
CA SER A 3 27.76 12.72 -21.31
C SER A 3 26.77 11.60 -20.95
N GLN A 4 26.48 10.68 -21.88
CA GLN A 4 25.58 9.53 -21.67
C GLN A 4 25.94 8.73 -20.40
N LYS A 5 27.24 8.59 -20.09
CA LYS A 5 27.74 7.90 -18.88
C LYS A 5 27.40 8.66 -17.60
N GLU A 6 27.45 9.99 -17.65
CA GLU A 6 27.13 10.88 -16.55
C GLU A 6 25.61 10.93 -16.32
N CYS A 7 24.81 10.91 -17.40
CA CYS A 7 23.35 10.83 -17.32
C CYS A 7 22.87 9.51 -16.69
N LEU A 8 23.47 8.37 -17.07
CA LEU A 8 23.21 7.06 -16.46
C LEU A 8 23.64 7.02 -14.99
N ARG A 9 24.79 7.62 -14.64
CA ARG A 9 25.27 7.72 -13.27
C ARG A 9 24.36 8.59 -12.41
N LEU A 10 23.91 9.73 -12.91
CA LEU A 10 23.00 10.65 -12.21
C LEU A 10 21.59 10.07 -12.08
N ALA A 11 21.07 9.38 -13.10
CA ALA A 11 19.81 8.64 -13.01
C ALA A 11 19.89 7.51 -11.98
N ARG A 12 21.03 6.79 -11.94
CA ARG A 12 21.27 5.73 -10.95
C ARG A 12 21.43 6.26 -9.52
N LEU A 13 22.08 7.41 -9.33
CA LEU A 13 22.17 8.09 -8.03
C LEU A 13 20.82 8.70 -7.60
N SER A 14 20.03 9.21 -8.55
CA SER A 14 18.67 9.68 -8.31
C SER A 14 17.74 8.53 -7.88
N LEU A 15 17.90 7.33 -8.46
CA LEU A 15 17.21 6.11 -8.03
C LEU A 15 17.70 5.60 -6.66
N TYR A 16 18.98 5.82 -6.30
CA TYR A 16 19.59 5.37 -5.05
C TYR A 16 19.09 6.13 -3.81
N ASN A 17 18.66 7.38 -3.97
CA ASN A 17 18.14 8.22 -2.88
C ASN A 17 16.60 8.27 -2.79
N ARG A 18 15.88 7.44 -3.56
CA ARG A 18 14.41 7.44 -3.48
C ARG A 18 13.96 6.65 -2.26
N HIS A 19 13.59 7.38 -1.23
CA HIS A 19 12.75 6.90 -0.14
C HIS A 19 11.30 7.04 -0.61
N MET A 20 10.68 5.93 -1.03
CA MET A 20 9.29 5.94 -1.48
C MET A 20 8.44 5.15 -0.50
N GLU A 21 7.50 5.85 0.13
CA GLU A 21 6.54 5.26 1.05
C GLU A 21 5.19 5.16 0.36
N PHE A 22 4.56 4.01 0.46
CA PHE A 22 3.24 3.76 -0.09
C PHE A 22 2.54 2.66 0.70
N LEU A 23 1.23 2.57 0.51
CA LEU A 23 0.44 1.50 1.09
C LEU A 23 0.19 0.42 0.05
N VAL A 24 0.20 -0.83 0.48
CA VAL A 24 -0.10 -2.00 -0.34
C VAL A 24 -1.30 -2.72 0.27
N LEU A 25 -2.41 -2.74 -0.45
CA LEU A 25 -3.54 -3.61 -0.17
C LEU A 25 -3.29 -4.97 -0.82
N ALA A 26 -3.21 -6.01 0.00
CA ALA A 26 -3.15 -7.39 -0.45
C ALA A 26 -4.49 -8.08 -0.21
N PHE A 27 -4.84 -9.01 -1.11
CA PHE A 27 -6.15 -9.66 -1.13
C PHE A 27 -6.00 -11.17 -1.22
N ASN A 28 -6.94 -11.88 -0.61
CA ASN A 28 -7.02 -13.35 -0.73
C ASN A 28 -7.71 -13.82 -2.02
N SER A 29 -8.38 -12.93 -2.75
CA SER A 29 -9.08 -13.26 -3.99
C SER A 29 -9.12 -12.08 -4.96
N THR A 30 -9.15 -12.38 -6.26
CA THR A 30 -9.30 -11.37 -7.31
C THR A 30 -10.65 -10.64 -7.21
N HIS A 31 -11.70 -11.32 -6.76
CA HIS A 31 -13.02 -10.71 -6.55
C HIS A 31 -12.97 -9.63 -5.49
N THR A 32 -12.31 -9.90 -4.35
CA THR A 32 -12.10 -8.92 -3.29
C THR A 32 -11.29 -7.72 -3.81
N ALA A 33 -10.24 -7.97 -4.59
CA ALA A 33 -9.42 -6.91 -5.18
C ALA A 33 -10.22 -6.02 -6.16
N MET A 34 -11.07 -6.60 -7.01
CA MET A 34 -11.94 -5.83 -7.92
C MET A 34 -13.01 -5.06 -7.16
N HIS A 35 -13.60 -5.63 -6.11
CA HIS A 35 -14.57 -4.92 -5.30
C HIS A 35 -13.93 -3.73 -4.57
N ALA A 36 -12.74 -3.92 -4.01
CA ALA A 36 -11.96 -2.85 -3.39
C ALA A 36 -11.67 -1.70 -4.36
N GLN A 37 -11.32 -2.00 -5.62
CA GLN A 37 -11.13 -0.96 -6.65
C GLN A 37 -12.38 -0.10 -6.83
N HIS A 38 -13.56 -0.71 -6.98
CA HIS A 38 -14.81 0.03 -7.11
C HIS A 38 -15.10 0.90 -5.88
N ILE A 39 -14.85 0.38 -4.67
CA ILE A 39 -15.04 1.13 -3.41
C ILE A 39 -14.10 2.35 -3.37
N LEU A 40 -12.82 2.16 -3.65
CA LEU A 40 -11.82 3.23 -3.63
C LEU A 40 -12.11 4.31 -4.67
N SER A 41 -12.53 3.94 -5.87
CA SER A 41 -13.00 4.89 -6.89
C SER A 41 -14.22 5.67 -6.43
N ALA A 42 -15.19 5.03 -5.76
CA ALA A 42 -16.41 5.69 -5.29
C ALA A 42 -16.14 6.75 -4.20
N VAL A 43 -15.06 6.60 -3.45
CA VAL A 43 -14.64 7.57 -2.42
C VAL A 43 -13.53 8.52 -2.88
N ASP A 44 -13.27 8.58 -4.19
CA ASP A 44 -12.25 9.45 -4.81
C ASP A 44 -10.84 9.25 -4.24
N ILE A 45 -10.45 7.98 -4.05
CA ILE A 45 -9.10 7.59 -3.65
C ILE A 45 -8.35 7.05 -4.87
N ALA A 46 -7.23 7.68 -5.20
CA ALA A 46 -6.35 7.22 -6.26
C ALA A 46 -5.62 5.94 -5.84
N TYR A 47 -5.60 4.96 -6.74
CA TYR A 47 -4.87 3.72 -6.57
C TYR A 47 -4.20 3.29 -7.87
N ALA A 48 -3.18 2.44 -7.75
CA ALA A 48 -2.57 1.75 -8.87
C ALA A 48 -2.61 0.24 -8.65
N VAL A 49 -3.03 -0.51 -9.68
CA VAL A 49 -2.96 -1.97 -9.66
C VAL A 49 -1.51 -2.41 -9.89
N MET A 50 -1.02 -3.33 -9.07
CA MET A 50 0.31 -3.91 -9.21
C MET A 50 0.31 -5.41 -8.92
N PRO A 51 1.28 -6.18 -9.44
CA PRO A 51 1.50 -7.53 -8.95
C PRO A 51 1.80 -7.49 -7.45
N ALA A 52 1.30 -8.46 -6.71
CA ALA A 52 1.60 -8.57 -5.29
C ALA A 52 3.12 -8.70 -5.09
N PRO A 53 3.75 -7.86 -4.22
CA PRO A 53 5.15 -8.02 -3.86
C PRO A 53 5.43 -9.41 -3.29
N ALA A 54 6.57 -10.01 -3.62
CA ALA A 54 6.92 -11.37 -3.17
C ALA A 54 7.02 -11.46 -1.63
N GLU A 55 7.29 -10.33 -0.98
CA GLU A 55 7.36 -10.16 0.48
C GLU A 55 5.97 -10.19 1.13
N ILE A 56 4.89 -10.08 0.35
CA ILE A 56 3.51 -10.14 0.82
C ILE A 56 2.85 -11.39 0.23
N THR A 57 2.47 -12.33 1.09
CA THR A 57 1.69 -13.50 0.66
C THR A 57 0.27 -13.07 0.30
N ALA A 58 0.03 -12.82 -0.98
CA ALA A 58 -1.31 -12.58 -1.52
C ALA A 58 -1.75 -13.79 -2.35
N ASP A 59 -2.83 -14.45 -1.95
CA ASP A 59 -3.32 -15.68 -2.62
C ASP A 59 -3.76 -15.44 -4.08
N CYS A 60 -4.06 -14.19 -4.45
CA CYS A 60 -4.60 -13.85 -5.77
C CYS A 60 -3.63 -13.13 -6.71
N GLY A 61 -2.37 -12.91 -6.30
CA GLY A 61 -1.32 -12.30 -7.13
C GLY A 61 -1.49 -10.82 -7.49
N ILE A 62 -2.59 -10.18 -7.08
CA ILE A 62 -2.88 -8.76 -7.34
C ILE A 62 -2.87 -7.99 -6.02
N ALA A 63 -2.29 -6.79 -6.06
CA ALA A 63 -2.32 -5.82 -4.98
C ALA A 63 -2.70 -4.43 -5.51
N LEU A 64 -3.18 -3.57 -4.62
CA LEU A 64 -3.39 -2.16 -4.92
C LEU A 64 -2.39 -1.32 -4.15
N LYS A 65 -1.75 -0.38 -4.84
CA LYS A 65 -0.89 0.63 -4.27
C LYS A 65 -1.69 1.91 -4.02
N LEU A 66 -1.52 2.51 -2.84
CA LEU A 66 -2.14 3.79 -2.46
C LEU A 66 -1.11 4.75 -1.88
N GLU A 67 -1.44 6.03 -1.91
CA GLU A 67 -0.69 7.05 -1.20
C GLU A 67 -0.89 6.91 0.32
N PRO A 68 0.15 7.08 1.16
CA PRO A 68 0.04 6.92 2.61
C PRO A 68 -1.04 7.80 3.26
N LYS A 69 -1.22 9.01 2.73
CA LYS A 69 -2.22 9.99 3.21
C LYS A 69 -3.66 9.49 3.09
N ASP A 70 -3.94 8.64 2.10
CA ASP A 70 -5.29 8.14 1.82
C ASP A 70 -5.59 6.84 2.59
N GLY A 71 -4.60 6.30 3.29
CA GLY A 71 -4.68 5.04 4.02
C GLY A 71 -5.84 4.93 5.01
N PRO A 72 -5.98 5.86 5.97
CA PRO A 72 -7.06 5.81 6.94
C PRO A 72 -8.46 5.84 6.28
N LYS A 73 -8.65 6.73 5.29
CA LYS A 73 -9.91 6.85 4.54
C LYS A 73 -10.20 5.59 3.73
N ALA A 74 -9.19 5.02 3.07
CA ALA A 74 -9.31 3.77 2.32
C ALA A 74 -9.67 2.61 3.25
N HIS A 75 -9.00 2.50 4.39
CA HIS A 75 -9.26 1.46 5.39
C HIS A 75 -10.69 1.53 5.91
N GLU A 76 -11.16 2.72 6.30
CA GLU A 76 -12.53 2.93 6.75
C GLU A 76 -13.55 2.53 5.68
N ALA A 77 -13.39 2.99 4.44
CA ALA A 77 -14.30 2.66 3.35
C ALA A 77 -14.35 1.15 3.06
N LEU A 78 -13.21 0.47 3.09
CA LEU A 78 -13.12 -0.97 2.86
C LEU A 78 -13.71 -1.78 4.02
N VAL A 79 -13.50 -1.37 5.28
CA VAL A 79 -14.14 -1.99 6.44
C VAL A 79 -15.67 -1.85 6.35
N GLN A 80 -16.18 -0.67 5.99
CA GLN A 80 -17.63 -0.45 5.86
C GLN A 80 -18.25 -1.30 4.74
N ALA A 81 -17.57 -1.44 3.61
CA ALA A 81 -18.13 -2.10 2.42
C ALA A 81 -17.88 -3.62 2.37
N LEU A 82 -16.73 -4.10 2.84
CA LEU A 82 -16.33 -5.52 2.80
C LEU A 82 -16.53 -6.21 4.16
N GLY A 83 -16.68 -5.44 5.24
CA GLY A 83 -16.79 -5.96 6.59
C GLY A 83 -15.46 -6.51 7.08
N ASN A 84 -15.24 -7.81 6.91
CA ASN A 84 -14.10 -8.49 7.50
C ASN A 84 -12.76 -8.03 6.91
N THR A 85 -11.75 -7.98 7.76
CA THR A 85 -10.34 -7.72 7.40
C THR A 85 -9.56 -9.02 7.18
N SER A 86 -10.25 -10.17 7.05
CA SER A 86 -9.61 -11.46 6.75
C SER A 86 -9.46 -11.69 5.25
N ALA A 87 -10.24 -10.98 4.42
CA ALA A 87 -10.14 -11.05 2.97
C ALA A 87 -9.10 -10.08 2.36
N TRP A 88 -8.62 -9.12 3.14
CA TRP A 88 -7.68 -8.10 2.70
C TRP A 88 -6.87 -7.54 3.86
N HIS A 89 -5.64 -7.12 3.57
CA HIS A 89 -4.74 -6.50 4.54
C HIS A 89 -4.08 -5.28 3.93
N ILE A 90 -3.83 -4.25 4.75
CA ILE A 90 -3.09 -3.07 4.36
C ILE A 90 -1.69 -3.07 4.99
N HIS A 91 -0.69 -2.92 4.15
CA HIS A 91 0.72 -2.91 4.54
C HIS A 91 1.32 -1.54 4.24
N HIS A 92 2.22 -1.08 5.11
CA HIS A 92 3.07 0.06 4.83
C HIS A 92 4.36 -0.42 4.17
N ALA A 93 4.62 0.06 2.96
CA ALA A 93 5.75 -0.31 2.15
C ALA A 93 6.73 0.86 2.02
N ILE A 94 7.98 0.63 2.41
CA ILE A 94 9.06 1.62 2.32
C ILE A 94 10.13 1.05 1.38
N LEU A 95 10.25 1.65 0.20
CA LEU A 95 11.29 1.31 -0.77
C LEU A 95 12.54 2.18 -0.52
N LYS A 96 13.66 1.53 -0.22
CA LYS A 96 15.00 2.14 -0.04
C LYS A 96 15.97 1.54 -1.05
N GLY A 97 16.13 2.21 -2.20
CA GLY A 97 16.90 1.67 -3.32
C GLY A 97 16.22 0.43 -3.92
N THR A 98 16.81 -0.75 -3.75
CA THR A 98 16.23 -2.04 -4.16
C THR A 98 15.61 -2.83 -3.01
N ASN A 99 15.68 -2.32 -1.77
CA ASN A 99 15.14 -2.99 -0.60
C ASN A 99 13.71 -2.53 -0.36
N LEU A 100 12.77 -3.47 -0.39
CA LEU A 100 11.39 -3.24 0.01
C LEU A 100 11.22 -3.67 1.46
N HIS A 101 10.89 -2.73 2.33
CA HIS A 101 10.56 -3.02 3.72
C HIS A 101 9.04 -2.94 3.90
N ILE A 102 8.44 -4.01 4.37
CA ILE A 102 7.01 -4.11 4.60
C ILE A 102 6.75 -4.15 6.11
N THR A 103 5.89 -3.25 6.59
CA THR A 103 5.43 -3.19 7.97
C THR A 103 3.92 -3.02 8.01
N GLN A 104 3.32 -3.07 9.21
CA GLN A 104 1.95 -2.62 9.38
C GLN A 104 1.91 -1.09 9.48
N PRO A 105 0.88 -0.42 8.94
CA PRO A 105 0.71 1.01 9.14
C PRO A 105 0.55 1.32 10.63
N SER A 106 1.25 2.33 11.13
CA SER A 106 1.22 2.70 12.55
C SER A 106 -0.17 3.06 13.07
N TRP A 107 -1.05 3.53 12.19
CA TRP A 107 -2.44 3.86 12.49
C TRP A 107 -3.38 2.63 12.49
N LEU A 108 -2.96 1.49 11.95
CA LEU A 108 -3.74 0.25 11.94
C LEU A 108 -3.63 -0.51 13.27
N SER A 109 -2.59 -0.21 14.05
CA SER A 109 -2.33 -0.78 15.38
C SER A 109 -2.55 0.27 16.47
N GLN A 110 -3.79 0.68 16.67
CA GLN A 110 -4.25 1.09 17.99
C GLN A 110 -5.42 0.18 18.34
N PRO A 111 -5.25 -0.84 19.20
CA PRO A 111 -6.40 -1.28 19.98
C PRO A 111 -6.89 -0.04 20.71
N ASP A 112 -8.17 0.28 20.57
CA ASP A 112 -8.88 1.24 21.41
C ASP A 112 -8.51 1.01 22.89
N SER A 113 -7.47 1.66 23.36
CA SER A 113 -7.19 1.84 24.79
C SER A 113 -7.93 3.08 25.25
N GLN A 114 -9.21 3.14 24.91
CA GLN A 114 -10.22 3.99 25.51
C GLN A 114 -11.49 3.16 25.74
N THR A 115 -11.33 1.95 26.30
CA THR A 115 -12.35 1.45 27.22
C THR A 115 -12.23 2.30 28.48
N ALA A 116 -13.21 3.19 28.64
CA ALA A 116 -13.42 4.01 29.81
C ALA A 116 -13.20 3.22 31.10
N ALA A 117 -12.20 3.63 31.88
CA ALA A 117 -12.20 3.39 33.31
C ALA A 117 -13.22 4.38 33.90
N ILE A 118 -14.41 3.86 34.26
CA ILE A 118 -15.33 4.49 35.20
C ILE A 118 -15.73 3.43 36.21
#